data_AF-A0A1Q8E7A8-F1
#
_entry.id   AF-A0A1Q8E7A8-F1
#
_cell.length_a   1.000
_cell.length_b   1.000
_cell.length_c   1.000
_cell.angle_alpha   90.00
_cell.angle_beta   90.00
_cell.angle_gamma   90.00
#
_symmetry.space_group_name_H-M   'P 1'
#
loop_
_entity.id
_entity.type
_entity.pdbx_description
1 polymer ?
#
loop_
_entity_poly.entity_id
_entity_poly.type
_entity_poly.pdbx_seq_one_letter_code
_entity_poly.pdbx_strand_id
1 'polypeptide(L)'
;MTALQVHFQPNSVVIYHKNQCIGTIDFHKNPYHHQHTYLKCHLKQYDTSLAPSLFQVIRQHTKQPLQVMLDSTDQTRITFLESGGFRCLRKCYQMDVSAQDYLGNPEPCDFQIAEQASSIYNRCCQLLLDYYKETHEAISPFTGSKEDFFNELPSTVYYHTAHNEIQSLAFIEDNEIMGKESRTPPFPR
;
A
#
# COMPACT_ATOMS: atom_id res chain seq x y z
N MET A 1 8.97 36.73 -12.56
CA MET A 1 8.96 35.58 -11.64
C MET A 1 7.66 35.59 -10.87
N THR A 2 6.70 34.76 -11.23
CA THR A 2 5.43 34.63 -10.49
C THR A 2 5.62 33.60 -9.39
N ALA A 3 5.90 34.07 -8.18
CA ALA A 3 6.37 33.24 -7.09
C ALA A 3 5.29 32.25 -6.61
N LEU A 4 5.60 30.96 -6.69
CA LEU A 4 4.96 29.91 -5.91
C LEU A 4 5.20 30.23 -4.42
N GLN A 5 4.14 30.30 -3.62
CA GLN A 5 4.22 30.49 -2.17
C GLN A 5 3.62 29.25 -1.49
N VAL A 6 4.31 28.77 -0.46
CA VAL A 6 4.04 27.49 0.19
C VAL A 6 3.95 27.74 1.69
N HIS A 7 2.76 27.64 2.26
CA HIS A 7 2.49 27.95 3.67
C HIS A 7 2.25 26.66 4.44
N PHE A 8 3.22 26.27 5.25
CA PHE A 8 3.16 25.03 6.03
C PHE A 8 2.24 25.16 7.24
N GLN A 9 1.50 24.08 7.48
CA GLN A 9 0.67 23.82 8.66
C GLN A 9 1.15 22.49 9.29
N PRO A 10 0.70 22.12 10.50
CA PRO A 10 1.21 20.94 11.19
C PRO A 10 1.15 19.64 10.37
N ASN A 11 0.04 19.40 9.66
CA ASN A 11 -0.20 18.17 8.89
C ASN A 11 -0.58 18.45 7.42
N SER A 12 -0.27 19.64 6.90
CA SER A 12 -0.63 20.01 5.55
C SER A 12 0.16 21.22 5.07
N VAL A 13 -0.05 21.58 3.81
CA VAL A 13 0.51 22.78 3.22
C VAL A 13 -0.52 23.44 2.30
N VAL A 14 -0.64 24.76 2.41
CA VAL A 14 -1.48 25.57 1.52
C VAL A 14 -0.61 26.18 0.45
N ILE A 15 -1.03 26.07 -0.80
CA ILE A 15 -0.23 26.45 -1.97
C ILE A 15 -0.90 27.62 -2.67
N TYR A 16 -0.10 28.66 -2.94
CA TYR A 16 -0.51 29.83 -3.69
C TYR A 16 0.36 30.00 -4.94
N HIS A 17 -0.29 30.36 -6.04
CA HIS A 17 0.39 30.76 -7.28
C HIS A 17 -0.22 32.08 -7.74
N LYS A 18 0.63 33.09 -8.01
CA LYS A 18 0.17 34.44 -8.36
C LYS A 18 -0.83 35.02 -7.35
N ASN A 19 -0.56 34.82 -6.06
CA ASN A 19 -1.42 35.20 -4.92
C ASN A 19 -2.82 34.56 -4.90
N GLN A 20 -3.07 33.53 -5.71
CA GLN A 20 -4.30 32.76 -5.68
C GLN A 20 -4.06 31.41 -5.02
N CYS A 21 -4.94 31.01 -4.09
CA CYS A 21 -4.90 29.69 -3.48
C CYS A 21 -5.28 28.63 -4.51
N ILE A 22 -4.33 27.74 -4.82
CA ILE A 22 -4.49 26.64 -5.79
C ILE A 22 -4.81 25.30 -5.11
N GLY A 23 -4.81 25.24 -3.79
CA GLY A 23 -5.24 24.07 -3.02
C GLY A 23 -4.34 23.73 -1.85
N THR A 24 -4.51 22.53 -1.32
CA THR A 24 -3.74 21.99 -0.19
C THR A 24 -3.12 20.64 -0.53
N ILE A 25 -2.07 20.29 0.21
CA ILE A 25 -1.55 18.92 0.26
C ILE A 25 -1.48 18.51 1.72
N ASP A 26 -2.14 17.41 2.06
CA ASP A 26 -2.12 16.86 3.41
C ASP A 26 -0.96 15.87 3.57
N PHE A 27 -0.40 15.84 4.77
CA PHE A 27 0.68 14.95 5.18
C PHE A 27 0.13 13.88 6.10
N HIS A 28 0.41 12.63 5.76
CA HIS A 28 0.05 11.48 6.57
C HIS A 28 1.30 10.64 6.87
N LYS A 29 1.31 10.04 8.05
CA LYS A 29 2.26 9.01 8.43
C LYS A 29 1.51 7.70 8.53
N ASN A 30 2.09 6.64 7.97
CA ASN A 30 1.58 5.31 8.19
C ASN A 30 2.29 4.74 9.44
N PRO A 31 1.55 4.32 10.49
CA PRO A 31 2.14 3.79 11.73
C PRO A 31 2.98 2.52 11.51
N TYR A 32 2.77 1.83 10.40
CA TYR A 32 3.47 0.62 10.02
C TYR A 32 4.58 0.87 8.99
N HIS A 33 4.71 2.09 8.48
CA HIS A 33 5.67 2.46 7.43
C HIS A 33 6.21 3.89 7.64
N HIS A 34 7.11 4.06 8.60
CA HIS A 34 7.59 5.38 9.04
C HIS A 34 8.64 6.05 8.14
N GLN A 35 9.07 5.40 7.06
CA GLN A 35 10.16 5.89 6.21
C GLN A 35 9.74 6.99 5.23
N HIS A 36 8.44 7.13 4.97
CA HIS A 36 7.89 8.04 3.96
C HIS A 36 6.87 9.01 4.56
N THR A 37 6.81 10.23 4.02
CA THR A 37 5.67 11.11 4.22
C THR A 37 4.67 10.87 3.08
N TYR A 38 3.48 10.41 3.42
CA TYR A 38 2.40 10.19 2.46
C TYR A 38 1.69 11.50 2.17
N LEU A 39 1.48 11.81 0.89
CA LEU A 39 0.82 13.03 0.47
C LEU A 39 -0.57 12.74 -0.11
N LYS A 40 -1.54 13.56 0.28
CA LYS A 40 -2.85 13.62 -0.38
C LYS A 40 -3.05 15.00 -1.00
N CYS A 41 -3.10 15.06 -2.33
CA CYS A 41 -3.12 16.32 -3.07
C CYS A 41 -4.55 16.76 -3.36
N HIS A 42 -4.93 17.92 -2.83
CA HIS A 42 -6.23 18.58 -3.01
C HIS A 42 -6.04 19.89 -3.78
N LEU A 43 -5.60 19.77 -5.04
CA LEU A 43 -5.32 20.92 -5.91
C LEU A 43 -6.47 21.18 -6.86
N LYS A 44 -6.74 22.45 -7.14
CA LYS A 44 -7.70 22.90 -8.16
C LYS A 44 -7.19 22.62 -9.58
N GLN A 45 -5.88 22.61 -9.75
CA GLN A 45 -5.20 22.34 -11.01
C GLN A 45 -3.84 21.68 -10.75
N TYR A 46 -3.45 20.80 -11.65
CA TYR A 46 -2.19 20.05 -11.58
C TYR A 46 -1.21 20.56 -12.64
N ASP A 47 -0.71 21.78 -12.43
CA ASP A 47 0.24 22.43 -13.34
C ASP A 47 1.65 21.84 -13.19
N THR A 48 2.09 21.10 -14.20
CA THR A 48 3.38 20.39 -14.23
C THR A 48 4.58 21.34 -14.11
N SER A 49 4.43 22.61 -14.49
CA SER A 49 5.52 23.59 -14.36
C SER A 49 5.82 23.97 -12.91
N LEU A 50 4.85 23.80 -12.01
CA LEU A 50 4.99 24.10 -10.58
C LEU A 50 5.52 22.92 -9.77
N ALA A 51 5.32 21.69 -10.26
CA ALA A 51 5.60 20.47 -9.52
C ALA A 51 7.06 20.35 -9.03
N PRO A 52 8.11 20.60 -9.84
CA PRO A 52 9.49 20.44 -9.38
C PRO A 52 9.79 21.28 -8.14
N SER A 53 9.47 22.58 -8.19
CA SER A 53 9.73 23.50 -7.07
C SER A 53 8.85 23.19 -5.87
N LEU A 54 7.57 22.86 -6.09
CA LEU A 54 6.64 22.52 -5.02
C LEU A 54 7.14 21.31 -4.20
N PHE A 55 7.44 20.21 -4.87
CA PHE A 55 7.84 18.98 -4.18
C PHE A 55 9.26 19.05 -3.63
N GLN A 56 10.15 19.85 -4.23
CA GLN A 56 11.45 20.17 -3.62
C GLN A 56 11.27 20.86 -2.27
N VAL A 57 10.41 21.87 -2.18
CA VAL A 57 10.14 22.61 -0.93
C VAL A 57 9.49 21.69 0.12
N ILE A 58 8.52 20.86 -0.27
CA ILE A 58 7.86 19.90 0.64
C ILE A 58 8.87 18.86 1.16
N ARG A 59 9.70 18.29 0.29
CA ARG A 59 10.75 17.33 0.69
C ARG A 59 11.76 17.95 1.64
N GLN A 60 12.16 19.21 1.39
CA GLN A 60 13.06 19.94 2.27
C GLN A 60 12.45 20.25 3.64
N HIS A 61 11.13 20.43 3.72
CA HIS A 61 10.42 20.65 4.98
C HIS A 61 10.26 19.34 5.78
N THR A 62 9.77 18.30 5.13
CA THR A 62 9.46 17.00 5.77
C THR A 62 10.70 16.17 6.11
N LYS A 63 11.83 16.41 5.42
CA LYS A 63 13.10 15.68 5.59
C LYS A 63 12.99 14.17 5.33
N GLN A 64 11.94 13.72 4.66
CA GLN A 64 11.71 12.32 4.31
C GLN A 64 11.41 12.18 2.81
N PRO A 65 11.63 10.99 2.23
CA PRO A 65 11.04 10.63 0.95
C PRO A 65 9.52 10.84 0.95
N LEU A 66 8.98 11.30 -0.18
CA LEU A 66 7.55 11.56 -0.36
C LEU A 66 6.92 10.38 -1.09
N GLN A 67 5.70 10.00 -0.69
CA GLN A 67 4.96 8.90 -1.32
C GLN A 67 3.51 9.32 -1.60
N VAL A 68 2.98 8.90 -2.75
CA VAL A 68 1.59 9.14 -3.15
C VAL A 68 0.98 7.84 -3.63
N MET A 69 -0.25 7.57 -3.20
CA MET A 69 -1.10 6.52 -3.76
C MET A 69 -2.23 7.19 -4.53
N LEU A 70 -2.49 6.71 -5.74
CA LEU A 70 -3.56 7.21 -6.59
C LEU A 70 -4.06 6.10 -7.52
N ASP A 71 -5.23 6.35 -8.11
CA ASP A 71 -5.77 5.50 -9.16
C ASP A 71 -4.86 5.51 -10.40
N SER A 72 -4.63 4.34 -10.98
CA SER A 72 -3.77 4.18 -12.16
C SER A 72 -4.32 4.84 -13.43
N THR A 73 -5.61 5.19 -13.44
CA THR A 73 -6.30 5.86 -14.55
C THR A 73 -6.20 7.39 -14.47
N ASP A 74 -5.76 7.97 -13.35
CA ASP A 74 -5.66 9.42 -13.15
C ASP A 74 -4.38 10.00 -13.77
N GLN A 75 -4.36 10.04 -15.11
CA GLN A 75 -3.19 10.47 -15.88
C GLN A 75 -2.77 11.92 -15.57
N THR A 76 -3.73 12.80 -15.27
CA THR A 76 -3.44 14.19 -14.92
C THR A 76 -2.58 14.27 -13.67
N ARG A 77 -2.92 13.53 -12.60
CA ARG A 77 -2.10 13.51 -11.38
C ARG A 77 -0.80 12.74 -11.56
N ILE A 78 -0.80 11.66 -12.34
CA ILE A 78 0.43 10.91 -12.67
C ILE A 78 1.46 11.84 -13.32
N THR A 79 1.09 12.52 -14.41
CA THR A 79 2.01 13.43 -15.12
C THR A 79 2.52 14.56 -14.22
N PHE A 80 1.65 15.11 -13.37
CA PHE A 80 2.05 16.12 -12.39
C PHE A 80 3.09 15.60 -11.40
N LEU A 81 2.87 14.41 -10.82
CA LEU A 81 3.82 13.79 -9.90
C LEU A 81 5.15 13.45 -10.59
N GLU A 82 5.11 12.89 -11.80
CA GLU A 82 6.31 12.57 -12.59
C GLU A 82 7.12 13.83 -12.91
N SER A 83 6.45 14.93 -13.29
CA SER A 83 7.13 16.22 -13.48
C SER A 83 7.75 16.77 -12.20
N GLY A 84 7.19 16.39 -11.04
CA GLY A 84 7.74 16.65 -9.70
C GLY A 84 8.90 15.74 -9.28
N GLY A 85 9.29 14.77 -10.11
CA GLY A 85 10.37 13.82 -9.85
C GLY A 85 9.94 12.51 -9.17
N PHE A 86 8.63 12.25 -9.03
CA PHE A 86 8.15 10.95 -8.56
C PHE A 86 8.37 9.86 -9.61
N ARG A 87 8.44 8.60 -9.15
CA ARG A 87 8.50 7.41 -10.00
C ARG A 87 7.51 6.38 -9.46
N CYS A 88 6.85 5.65 -10.36
CA CYS A 88 6.00 4.53 -9.96
C CYS A 88 6.87 3.37 -9.45
N LEU A 89 6.76 3.04 -8.15
CA LEU A 89 7.48 1.91 -7.54
C LEU A 89 6.62 0.65 -7.44
N ARG A 90 5.30 0.81 -7.32
CA ARG A 90 4.36 -0.31 -7.15
C ARG A 90 3.02 0.00 -7.81
N LYS A 91 2.42 -1.04 -8.40
CA LYS A 91 1.00 -1.07 -8.77
C LYS A 91 0.32 -2.09 -7.87
N CYS A 92 -0.79 -1.67 -7.26
CA CYS A 92 -1.67 -2.56 -6.51
C CYS A 92 -2.89 -2.84 -7.36
N TYR A 93 -3.38 -4.07 -7.30
CA TYR A 93 -4.57 -4.50 -8.03
C TYR A 93 -5.59 -4.93 -7.00
N GLN A 94 -6.81 -4.45 -7.19
CA GLN A 94 -7.99 -4.94 -6.49
C GLN A 94 -8.89 -5.56 -7.55
N MET A 95 -9.48 -6.71 -7.24
CA MET A 95 -10.37 -7.43 -8.13
C MET A 95 -11.57 -7.90 -7.33
N ASP A 96 -12.75 -7.70 -7.88
CA ASP A 96 -13.96 -8.37 -7.42
C ASP A 96 -14.07 -9.66 -8.22
N VAL A 97 -14.05 -10.80 -7.52
CA VAL A 97 -14.08 -12.12 -8.14
C VAL A 97 -15.20 -12.96 -7.53
N SER A 98 -15.75 -13.85 -8.33
CA SER A 98 -16.80 -14.80 -7.96
C SER A 98 -16.42 -16.22 -8.38
N ALA A 99 -17.19 -17.20 -7.93
CA ALA A 99 -17.01 -18.59 -8.37
C ALA A 99 -17.18 -18.76 -9.90
N GLN A 100 -17.88 -17.83 -10.58
CA GLN A 100 -18.08 -17.88 -12.03
C GLN A 100 -16.82 -17.44 -12.80
N ASP A 101 -15.92 -16.70 -12.16
CA ASP A 101 -14.67 -16.21 -12.75
C ASP A 101 -13.56 -17.27 -12.70
N TYR A 102 -13.81 -18.40 -12.02
CA TYR A 102 -12.84 -19.49 -11.90
C TYR A 102 -12.75 -20.29 -13.22
N LEU A 103 -11.61 -20.16 -13.91
CA LEU A 103 -11.35 -20.82 -15.19
C LEU A 103 -10.86 -22.27 -15.05
N GLY A 104 -10.56 -22.72 -13.83
CA GLY A 104 -10.08 -24.07 -13.56
C GLY A 104 -11.21 -25.07 -13.35
N ASN A 105 -10.84 -26.35 -13.23
CA ASN A 105 -11.74 -27.35 -12.68
C ASN A 105 -11.51 -27.40 -11.16
N PRO A 106 -12.54 -27.16 -10.33
CA PRO A 106 -12.36 -27.20 -8.88
C PRO A 106 -12.02 -28.63 -8.47
N GLU A 107 -10.78 -28.82 -8.04
CA GLU A 107 -10.36 -30.09 -7.44
C GLU A 107 -10.69 -30.05 -5.94
N PRO A 108 -11.24 -31.15 -5.39
CA PRO A 108 -11.40 -31.26 -3.94
C PRO A 108 -10.05 -31.09 -3.26
N CYS A 109 -9.98 -30.10 -2.37
CA CYS A 109 -8.81 -29.87 -1.54
C CYS A 109 -9.26 -29.92 -0.09
N ASP A 110 -8.59 -30.76 0.69
CA ASP A 110 -8.79 -30.80 2.13
C ASP A 110 -8.07 -29.60 2.75
N PHE A 111 -8.86 -28.56 3.05
CA PHE A 111 -8.42 -27.43 3.84
C PHE A 111 -8.70 -27.69 5.32
N GLN A 112 -7.80 -27.18 6.15
CA GLN A 112 -7.93 -27.18 7.59
C GLN A 112 -8.20 -25.76 8.06
N ILE A 113 -8.90 -25.63 9.19
CA ILE A 113 -9.25 -24.34 9.80
C ILE A 113 -8.55 -24.24 11.13
N ALA A 114 -7.97 -23.08 11.41
CA ALA A 114 -7.42 -22.73 12.72
C ALA A 114 -8.00 -21.40 13.20
N GLU A 115 -8.38 -21.37 14.47
CA GLU A 115 -8.88 -20.17 15.14
C GLU A 115 -7.79 -19.50 15.96
N GLN A 116 -8.03 -18.22 16.27
CA GLN A 116 -7.21 -17.42 17.17
C GLN A 116 -6.90 -18.17 18.47
N ALA A 117 -5.67 -17.98 18.97
CA ALA A 117 -5.06 -18.68 20.11
C ALA A 117 -4.54 -20.11 19.87
N SER A 118 -4.81 -20.74 18.72
CA SER A 118 -4.13 -22.01 18.38
C SER A 118 -2.66 -21.79 17.98
N SER A 119 -1.81 -22.80 18.22
CA SER A 119 -0.40 -22.75 17.79
C SER A 119 -0.26 -22.69 16.26
N ILE A 120 -1.17 -23.34 15.54
CA ILE A 120 -1.24 -23.31 14.08
C ILE A 120 -1.62 -21.92 13.57
N TYR A 121 -2.64 -21.27 14.16
CA TYR A 121 -3.01 -19.90 13.80
C TYR A 121 -1.81 -18.95 13.94
N ASN A 122 -1.10 -18.99 15.07
CA ASN A 122 0.10 -18.18 15.29
C ASN A 122 1.21 -18.46 14.25
N ARG A 123 1.35 -19.73 13.82
CA ARG A 123 2.28 -20.10 12.75
C ARG A 123 1.84 -19.52 11.40
N CYS A 124 0.54 -19.55 11.08
CA CYS A 124 0.00 -18.90 9.89
C CYS A 124 0.25 -17.39 9.89
N CYS A 125 -0.02 -16.72 11.02
CA CYS A 125 0.24 -15.28 11.17
C CYS A 125 1.72 -14.96 10.95
N GLN A 126 2.64 -15.79 11.48
CA GLN A 126 4.07 -15.61 11.28
C GLN A 126 4.46 -15.79 9.80
N LEU A 127 3.97 -16.84 9.14
CA LEU A 127 4.24 -17.09 7.72
C LEU A 127 3.74 -15.94 6.83
N LEU A 128 2.59 -15.35 7.16
CA LEU A 128 2.05 -14.20 6.46
C LEU A 128 2.88 -12.93 6.73
N LEU A 129 3.28 -12.69 7.98
CA LEU A 129 4.13 -11.56 8.34
C LEU A 129 5.49 -11.62 7.64
N ASP A 130 6.11 -12.80 7.59
CA ASP A 130 7.40 -12.99 6.91
C ASP A 130 7.28 -12.69 5.41
N TYR A 131 6.25 -13.22 4.77
CA TYR A 131 5.93 -12.92 3.38
C TYR A 131 5.62 -11.43 3.15
N TYR A 132 4.87 -10.81 4.06
CA TYR A 132 4.55 -9.38 4.01
C TYR A 132 5.84 -8.55 4.06
N LYS A 133 6.72 -8.82 5.02
CA LYS A 133 8.00 -8.13 5.17
C LYS A 133 8.85 -8.26 3.91
N GLU A 134 9.04 -9.49 3.42
CA GLU A 134 9.82 -9.76 2.20
C GLU A 134 9.25 -8.99 0.99
N THR A 135 7.92 -9.03 0.79
CA THR A 135 7.26 -8.37 -0.34
C THR A 135 7.35 -6.84 -0.28
N HIS A 136 7.42 -6.25 0.92
CA HIS A 136 7.38 -4.80 1.11
C HIS A 136 8.76 -4.16 1.35
N GLU A 137 9.79 -4.95 1.65
CA GLU A 137 11.13 -4.47 2.09
C GLU A 137 11.75 -3.45 1.13
N ALA A 138 11.70 -3.68 -0.18
CA ALA A 138 12.39 -2.81 -1.14
C ALA A 138 11.74 -1.41 -1.30
N ILE A 139 10.48 -1.23 -0.90
CA ILE A 139 9.69 -0.03 -1.21
C ILE A 139 9.18 0.65 0.05
N SER A 140 8.57 -0.11 0.96
CA SER A 140 7.98 0.41 2.18
C SER A 140 8.09 -0.65 3.28
N PRO A 141 9.28 -0.82 3.89
CA PRO A 141 9.49 -1.79 4.97
C PRO A 141 8.45 -1.67 6.07
N PHE A 142 7.98 -2.81 6.58
CA PHE A 142 7.16 -2.86 7.77
C PHE A 142 7.98 -2.45 9.00
N THR A 143 7.54 -1.41 9.69
CA THR A 143 8.17 -0.88 10.91
C THR A 143 7.36 -1.11 12.18
N GLY A 144 6.20 -1.77 12.08
CA GLY A 144 5.37 -2.12 13.23
C GLY A 144 5.92 -3.32 14.02
N SER A 145 5.28 -3.60 15.15
CA SER A 145 5.56 -4.82 15.93
C SER A 145 4.85 -6.04 15.33
N LYS A 146 5.22 -7.22 15.80
CA LYS A 146 4.54 -8.46 15.41
C LYS A 146 3.10 -8.46 15.92
N GLU A 147 2.91 -7.98 17.14
CA GLU A 147 1.62 -7.88 17.82
C GLU A 147 0.68 -6.94 17.06
N ASP A 148 1.20 -5.79 16.60
CA ASP A 148 0.43 -4.87 15.77
C ASP A 148 -0.09 -5.56 14.51
N PHE A 149 0.75 -6.34 13.82
CA PHE A 149 0.34 -7.08 12.63
C PHE A 149 -0.70 -8.14 12.94
N PHE A 150 -0.52 -8.89 14.04
CA PHE A 150 -1.37 -10.03 14.38
C PHE A 150 -2.76 -9.59 14.82
N ASN A 151 -2.89 -8.40 15.42
CA ASN A 151 -4.17 -7.84 15.86
C ASN A 151 -5.06 -7.37 14.70
N GLU A 152 -4.48 -7.09 13.53
CA GLU A 152 -5.22 -6.69 12.32
C GLU A 152 -5.70 -7.91 11.51
N LEU A 153 -5.28 -9.13 11.87
CA LEU A 153 -5.66 -10.34 11.12
C LEU A 153 -7.03 -10.88 11.58
N PRO A 154 -7.86 -11.36 10.64
CA PRO A 154 -9.11 -12.06 10.95
C PRO A 154 -8.89 -13.23 11.92
N SER A 155 -9.89 -13.53 12.75
CA SER A 155 -9.80 -14.56 13.79
C SER A 155 -9.62 -15.99 13.27
N THR A 156 -9.91 -16.21 11.98
CA THR A 156 -9.99 -17.53 11.36
C THR A 156 -9.09 -17.60 10.14
N VAL A 157 -8.31 -18.67 10.03
CA VAL A 157 -7.45 -18.95 8.89
C VAL A 157 -7.74 -20.33 8.31
N TYR A 158 -7.90 -20.38 6.99
CA TYR A 158 -7.93 -21.60 6.20
C TYR A 158 -6.52 -21.87 5.72
N TYR A 159 -6.07 -23.11 5.83
CA TYR A 159 -4.73 -23.49 5.41
C TYR A 159 -4.70 -24.90 4.83
N HIS A 160 -3.74 -25.12 3.95
CA HIS A 160 -3.46 -26.44 3.38
C HIS A 160 -2.04 -26.86 3.71
N THR A 161 -1.88 -28.13 4.07
CA THR A 161 -0.58 -28.73 4.37
C THR A 161 -0.20 -29.77 3.33
N ALA A 162 1.06 -29.71 2.88
CA ALA A 162 1.68 -30.77 2.10
C ALA A 162 3.07 -31.05 2.69
N HIS A 163 3.44 -32.32 2.78
CA HIS A 163 4.72 -32.75 3.37
C HIS A 163 4.97 -32.19 4.79
N ASN A 164 3.92 -32.09 5.62
CA ASN A 164 3.93 -31.52 6.97
C ASN A 164 4.30 -30.02 7.05
N GLU A 165 4.20 -29.29 5.94
CA GLU A 165 4.38 -27.83 5.89
C GLU A 165 3.13 -27.14 5.35
N ILE A 166 2.85 -25.93 5.87
CA ILE A 166 1.76 -25.09 5.37
C ILE A 166 2.20 -24.50 4.03
N GLN A 167 1.54 -24.92 2.94
CA GLN A 167 1.84 -24.47 1.58
C GLN A 167 1.06 -23.22 1.21
N SER A 168 -0.20 -23.18 1.59
CA SER A 168 -1.09 -22.05 1.34
C SER A 168 -1.94 -21.75 2.58
N LEU A 169 -2.25 -20.48 2.74
CA LEU A 169 -3.11 -19.99 3.80
C LEU A 169 -3.90 -18.77 3.33
N ALA A 170 -5.11 -18.63 3.88
CA ALA A 170 -6.00 -17.51 3.64
C ALA A 170 -6.75 -17.15 4.93
N PHE A 171 -6.58 -15.92 5.37
CA PHE A 171 -7.44 -15.30 6.36
C PHE A 171 -8.68 -14.77 5.63
N ILE A 172 -9.85 -15.04 6.20
CA ILE A 172 -11.14 -14.70 5.59
C ILE A 172 -11.93 -13.84 6.56
N GLU A 173 -12.43 -12.72 6.07
CA GLU A 173 -13.49 -11.92 6.69
C GLU A 173 -14.69 -11.88 5.73
N ASP A 174 -15.86 -11.42 6.18
CA ASP A 174 -17.17 -11.51 5.49
C ASP A 174 -17.13 -11.21 3.98
N ASN A 175 -16.22 -10.37 3.48
CA ASN A 175 -16.03 -10.09 2.05
C ASN A 175 -14.58 -9.91 1.58
N GLU A 176 -13.57 -10.23 2.40
CA GLU A 176 -12.16 -10.03 2.04
C GLU A 176 -11.32 -11.28 2.32
N ILE A 177 -10.36 -11.54 1.42
CA ILE A 177 -9.42 -12.65 1.54
C ILE A 177 -8.00 -12.10 1.52
N MET A 178 -7.23 -12.35 2.58
CA MET A 178 -5.80 -12.07 2.64
C MET A 178 -5.03 -13.38 2.77
N GLY A 179 -4.13 -13.67 1.84
CA GLY A 179 -3.46 -14.96 1.82
C GLY A 179 -2.04 -14.93 1.28
N LYS A 180 -1.38 -16.05 1.50
CA LYS A 180 -0.10 -16.40 0.88
C LYS A 180 -0.28 -17.72 0.16
N GLU A 181 0.22 -17.78 -1.06
CA GLU A 181 0.39 -19.01 -1.82
C GLU A 181 1.88 -19.20 -2.14
N SER A 182 2.39 -20.42 -2.02
CA SER A 182 3.72 -20.77 -2.49
C SER A 182 3.75 -20.70 -4.03
N ARG A 183 4.15 -19.56 -4.59
CA ARG A 183 4.25 -19.42 -6.05
C ARG A 183 5.39 -20.28 -6.60
N THR A 184 5.06 -21.18 -7.52
CA THR A 184 5.72 -21.15 -8.83
C THR A 184 5.05 -20.01 -9.61
N PRO A 185 5.79 -19.03 -10.17
CA PRO A 185 5.18 -17.82 -10.72
C PRO A 185 4.31 -18.15 -11.95
N PRO A 186 3.02 -17.76 -11.99
CA PRO A 186 2.15 -18.06 -13.13
C PRO A 186 2.34 -17.14 -14.33
N PHE A 187 3.15 -16.07 -14.22
CA PHE A 187 3.40 -15.15 -15.33
C PHE A 187 4.88 -14.75 -15.41
N PRO A 188 5.49 -14.78 -16.61
CA PRO A 188 6.80 -14.19 -16.82
C PRO A 188 6.73 -12.67 -16.63
N ARG A 189 7.81 -12.13 -16.06
CA ARG A 189 8.02 -10.67 -15.88
C ARG A 189 8.12 -9.94 -17.21
#